data_AF-A0A3Q4I935-F1
#
_entry.id   AF-A0A3Q4I935-F1
#
_cell.length_a   1.000
_cell.length_b   1.000
_cell.length_c   1.000
_cell.angle_alpha   90.00
_cell.angle_beta   90.00
_cell.angle_gamma   90.00
#
_symmetry.space_group_name_H-M   'P 1'
#
loop_
_entity.id
_entity.type
_entity.pdbx_description
1 polymer ?
#
loop_
_entity_poly.entity_id
_entity_poly.type
_entity_poly.pdbx_seq_one_letter_code
_entity_poly.pdbx_strand_id
1 'polypeptide(L)'
;MDGQDQNLNPLQERVKALTGENLQWRGKYERALTKVGYLETRLSHLASSNTDLSCRLVQSEEERLKIYKELVEEKIKANKIREQYEEETFELKTKVRVFLQILPQQDWKETSGQDLTEEYATLKKNYQILAEVHDKERAKSGALTAELLVLAQAQDALRRQLEEQHQCVKTSTEGLHGELDRVRALITRMSHDTLLENQDEIKDKLEEMKSSYKEQQKKLEEKVVAMGKEHQQIHRAMHVSQQKVSEQSAALMCSQRQLKEAEEENSKLQLQVKELIEEYRTRLVCYLQDIADYTDGLEESKRPSEPSKMRGFIDSMLQDVRLSYRAREEQLATAARSYKKRLQRITQTHHALLIAYRLQREQILAKPENGLDPGPPEAHFNLEPTELKDAMEKELQQLHQDKAKLEGQLKEQETGASNSHKIPENWTTEKHFLRFEESCGDIRKQLKELFHFKQVSFEKERALLMTRATVAEAQVLELQDYIEKHLSRYEQEIAHLRGLHGTVEEAGRSQSAKLAQLRASRDHEKEM
;
A
#
# COMPACT_ATOMS: atom_id res chain seq x y z
N MET A 1 60.81 35.00 -87.82
CA MET A 1 60.54 33.67 -87.20
C MET A 1 59.28 33.86 -86.37
N ASP A 2 58.16 34.22 -87.03
CA ASP A 2 56.99 34.80 -86.36
C ASP A 2 55.74 33.96 -86.66
N GLY A 3 55.88 32.64 -86.48
CA GLY A 3 54.83 31.67 -86.81
C GLY A 3 54.40 30.77 -85.66
N GLN A 4 55.09 30.82 -84.51
CA GLN A 4 54.78 29.93 -83.38
C GLN A 4 53.82 30.54 -82.35
N ASP A 5 53.75 31.87 -82.21
CA ASP A 5 52.91 32.50 -81.18
C ASP A 5 51.41 32.54 -81.48
N GLN A 6 50.98 32.33 -82.74
CA GLN A 6 49.56 32.35 -83.08
C GLN A 6 48.81 31.05 -82.71
N ASN A 7 49.52 29.91 -82.60
CA ASN A 7 48.92 28.62 -82.23
C ASN A 7 48.94 28.35 -80.71
N LEU A 8 49.74 29.11 -79.96
CA LEU A 8 49.81 29.03 -78.49
C LEU A 8 48.60 29.67 -77.81
N ASN A 9 48.04 30.74 -78.37
CA ASN A 9 46.86 31.42 -77.81
C ASN A 9 45.60 30.53 -77.71
N PRO A 10 45.13 29.84 -78.78
CA PRO A 10 43.91 29.03 -78.70
C PRO A 10 44.08 27.79 -77.80
N LEU A 11 45.28 27.21 -77.74
CA LEU A 11 45.59 26.10 -76.82
C LEU A 11 45.62 26.58 -75.37
N GLN A 12 46.19 27.75 -75.09
CA GLN A 12 46.22 28.34 -73.75
C GLN A 12 44.81 28.74 -73.28
N GLU A 13 43.96 29.26 -74.17
CA GLU A 13 42.54 29.49 -73.88
C GLU A 13 41.78 28.19 -73.62
N ARG A 14 42.03 27.13 -74.40
CA ARG A 14 41.41 25.82 -74.18
C ARG A 14 41.83 25.20 -72.85
N VAL A 15 43.10 25.33 -72.45
CA VAL A 15 43.60 24.88 -71.14
C VAL A 15 42.96 25.68 -70.02
N LYS A 16 42.82 27.01 -70.15
CA LYS A 16 42.10 27.85 -69.17
C LYS A 16 40.63 27.44 -69.05
N ALA A 17 39.94 27.19 -70.17
CA ALA A 17 38.55 26.74 -70.18
C ALA A 17 38.39 25.37 -69.49
N LEU A 18 39.22 24.39 -69.86
CA LEU A 18 39.23 23.06 -69.23
C LEU A 18 39.60 23.11 -67.74
N THR A 19 40.44 24.07 -67.33
CA THR A 19 40.77 24.30 -65.91
C THR A 19 39.56 24.87 -65.15
N GLY A 20 38.84 25.83 -65.75
CA GLY A 20 37.59 26.37 -65.19
C GLY A 20 36.48 25.32 -65.09
N GLU A 21 36.30 24.49 -66.12
CA GLU A 21 35.37 23.35 -66.10
C GLU A 21 35.77 22.34 -65.01
N ASN A 22 37.05 21.98 -64.89
CA ASN A 22 37.53 21.09 -63.83
C ASN A 22 37.25 21.65 -62.43
N LEU A 23 37.45 22.96 -62.22
CA LEU A 23 37.14 23.61 -60.96
C LEU A 23 35.63 23.56 -60.67
N GLN A 24 34.80 23.77 -61.69
CA GLN A 24 33.34 23.67 -61.57
C GLN A 24 32.90 22.23 -61.21
N TRP A 25 33.51 21.22 -61.84
CA TRP A 25 33.25 19.81 -61.53
C TRP A 25 33.70 19.43 -60.12
N ARG A 26 34.85 19.92 -59.66
CA ARG A 26 35.28 19.76 -58.25
C ARG A 26 34.28 20.38 -57.29
N GLY A 27 33.84 21.61 -57.53
CA GLY A 27 32.83 22.26 -56.69
C GLY A 27 31.46 21.59 -56.74
N LYS A 28 31.10 20.90 -57.84
CA LYS A 28 29.90 20.04 -57.89
C LYS A 28 30.11 18.73 -57.10
N TYR A 29 31.28 18.12 -57.21
CA TYR A 29 31.65 16.90 -56.50
C TYR A 29 31.68 17.12 -54.97
N GLU A 30 32.30 18.19 -54.49
CA GLU A 30 32.31 18.54 -53.06
C GLU A 30 30.90 18.80 -52.51
N ARG A 31 30.04 19.47 -53.29
CA ARG A 31 28.62 19.65 -52.94
C ARG A 31 27.83 18.34 -52.94
N ALA A 32 28.19 17.38 -53.78
CA ALA A 32 27.60 16.05 -53.74
C ALA A 32 28.08 15.27 -52.51
N LEU A 33 29.37 15.34 -52.18
CA LEU A 33 29.98 14.64 -51.06
C LEU A 33 29.41 15.12 -49.71
N THR A 34 29.23 16.44 -49.54
CA THR A 34 28.57 17.02 -48.37
C THR A 34 27.12 16.60 -48.24
N LYS A 35 26.37 16.48 -49.34
CA LYS A 35 25.00 15.95 -49.34
C LYS A 35 24.96 14.48 -48.96
N VAL A 36 25.89 13.66 -49.46
CA VAL A 36 26.00 12.24 -49.11
C VAL A 36 26.27 12.09 -47.62
N GLY A 37 27.24 12.83 -47.07
CA GLY A 37 27.53 12.79 -45.63
C GLY A 37 26.34 13.23 -44.75
N TYR A 38 25.56 14.22 -45.19
CA TYR A 38 24.31 14.60 -44.53
C TYR A 38 23.25 13.48 -44.55
N LEU A 39 23.09 12.81 -45.69
CA LEU A 39 22.17 11.68 -45.83
C LEU A 39 22.61 10.47 -44.99
N GLU A 40 23.91 10.17 -44.94
CA GLU A 40 24.47 9.11 -44.09
C GLU A 40 24.23 9.38 -42.61
N THR A 41 24.44 10.62 -42.18
CA THR A 41 24.16 11.04 -40.80
C THR A 41 22.67 10.90 -40.48
N ARG A 42 21.78 11.35 -41.37
CA ARG A 42 20.33 11.17 -41.20
C ARG A 42 19.90 9.71 -41.17
N LEU A 43 20.47 8.87 -42.02
CA LEU A 43 20.17 7.45 -42.06
C LEU A 43 20.64 6.76 -40.79
N SER A 44 21.79 7.14 -40.25
CA SER A 44 22.31 6.65 -38.98
C SER A 44 21.38 7.02 -37.81
N HIS A 45 20.91 8.28 -37.77
CA HIS A 45 19.91 8.72 -36.78
C HIS A 45 18.56 8.01 -36.93
N LEU A 46 18.13 7.77 -38.17
CA LEU A 46 16.89 7.03 -38.43
C LEU A 46 17.01 5.57 -37.96
N ALA A 47 18.16 4.93 -38.21
CA ALA A 47 18.44 3.58 -37.74
C ALA A 47 18.44 3.50 -36.21
N SER A 48 19.11 4.44 -35.53
CA SER A 48 19.12 4.48 -34.05
C SER A 48 17.73 4.73 -33.46
N SER A 49 16.94 5.62 -34.07
CA SER A 49 15.56 5.88 -33.65
C SER A 49 14.67 4.65 -33.85
N ASN A 50 14.80 3.96 -34.98
CA ASN A 50 14.04 2.73 -35.27
C ASN A 50 14.38 1.61 -34.26
N THR A 51 15.66 1.46 -33.89
CA THR A 51 16.07 0.50 -32.86
C THR A 51 15.50 0.87 -31.47
N ASP A 52 15.53 2.15 -31.08
CA ASP A 52 14.97 2.60 -29.79
C ASP A 52 13.44 2.35 -29.75
N LEU A 53 12.72 2.71 -30.82
CA LEU A 53 11.28 2.44 -30.93
C LEU A 53 10.95 0.95 -30.85
N SER A 54 11.75 0.10 -31.52
CA SER A 54 11.58 -1.35 -31.46
C SER A 54 11.81 -1.89 -30.04
N CYS A 55 12.84 -1.41 -29.33
CA CYS A 55 13.09 -1.78 -27.94
C CYS A 55 11.96 -1.36 -27.00
N ARG A 56 11.46 -0.13 -27.15
CA ARG A 56 10.33 0.38 -26.34
C ARG A 56 9.04 -0.40 -26.60
N LEU A 57 8.78 -0.78 -27.86
CA LEU A 57 7.62 -1.61 -28.19
C LEU A 57 7.70 -2.97 -27.49
N VAL A 58 8.85 -3.64 -27.56
CA VAL A 58 9.06 -4.92 -26.86
C VAL A 58 8.85 -4.79 -25.35
N GLN A 59 9.42 -3.76 -24.73
CA GLN A 59 9.21 -3.49 -23.30
C GLN A 59 7.74 -3.26 -22.97
N SER A 60 7.01 -2.49 -23.78
CA SER A 60 5.58 -2.26 -23.57
C SER A 60 4.75 -3.54 -23.70
N GLU A 61 5.13 -4.45 -24.61
CA GLU A 61 4.47 -5.74 -24.75
C GLU A 61 4.77 -6.67 -23.57
N GLU A 62 6.00 -6.68 -23.06
CA GLU A 62 6.40 -7.42 -21.87
C GLU A 62 5.64 -6.93 -20.62
N GLU A 63 5.54 -5.62 -20.43
CA GLU A 63 4.76 -5.01 -19.34
C GLU A 63 3.28 -5.37 -19.45
N ARG A 64 2.71 -5.30 -20.65
CA ARG A 64 1.32 -5.70 -20.90
C ARG A 64 1.09 -7.18 -20.56
N LEU A 65 1.99 -8.07 -20.96
CA LEU A 65 1.91 -9.50 -20.63
C LEU A 65 2.05 -9.76 -19.13
N LYS A 66 2.91 -8.99 -18.45
CA LYS A 66 3.04 -9.05 -17.00
C LYS A 66 1.74 -8.67 -16.29
N ILE A 67 1.10 -7.58 -16.72
CA ILE A 67 -0.21 -7.16 -16.19
C ILE A 67 -1.29 -8.23 -16.46
N TYR A 68 -1.34 -8.81 -17.66
CA TYR A 68 -2.30 -9.89 -17.95
C TYR A 68 -2.06 -11.13 -17.08
N LYS A 69 -0.81 -11.49 -16.83
CA LYS A 69 -0.45 -12.59 -15.92
C LYS A 69 -0.92 -12.30 -14.49
N GLU A 70 -0.61 -11.11 -13.96
CA GLU A 70 -1.03 -10.68 -12.62
C GLU A 70 -2.57 -10.67 -12.49
N LEU A 71 -3.28 -10.18 -13.51
CA LEU A 71 -4.74 -10.19 -13.55
C LEU A 71 -5.34 -11.61 -13.50
N VAL A 72 -4.74 -12.56 -14.24
CA VAL A 72 -5.18 -13.95 -14.22
C VAL A 72 -4.89 -14.60 -12.86
N GLU A 73 -3.73 -14.34 -12.27
CA GLU A 73 -3.38 -14.82 -10.93
C GLU A 73 -4.34 -14.29 -9.87
N GLU A 74 -4.68 -13.00 -9.90
CA GLU A 74 -5.67 -12.41 -9.01
C GLU A 74 -7.07 -13.01 -9.23
N LYS A 75 -7.47 -13.26 -10.47
CA LYS A 75 -8.74 -13.94 -10.77
C LYS A 75 -8.79 -15.36 -10.24
N ILE A 76 -7.68 -16.09 -10.27
CA ILE A 76 -7.57 -17.43 -9.67
C ILE A 76 -7.69 -17.34 -8.15
N LYS A 77 -6.99 -16.40 -7.49
CA LYS A 77 -7.09 -16.18 -6.04
C LYS A 77 -8.52 -15.81 -5.63
N ALA A 78 -9.17 -14.91 -6.35
CA ALA A 78 -10.56 -14.53 -6.10
C ALA A 78 -11.52 -15.71 -6.26
N ASN A 79 -11.33 -16.55 -7.29
CA ASN A 79 -12.12 -17.76 -7.47
C ASN A 79 -11.90 -18.75 -6.32
N LYS A 80 -10.66 -18.95 -5.86
CA LYS A 80 -10.34 -19.84 -4.74
C LYS A 80 -11.00 -19.39 -3.45
N ILE A 81 -10.99 -18.08 -3.17
CA ILE A 81 -11.68 -17.50 -2.00
C ILE A 81 -13.19 -17.70 -2.12
N ARG A 82 -13.77 -17.49 -3.32
CA ARG A 82 -15.20 -17.72 -3.55
C ARG A 82 -15.59 -19.18 -3.33
N GLU A 83 -14.78 -20.13 -3.81
CA GLU A 83 -15.01 -21.57 -3.60
C GLU A 83 -14.99 -21.94 -2.12
N GLN A 84 -14.07 -21.38 -1.33
CA GLN A 84 -14.03 -21.53 0.13
C GLN A 84 -15.31 -21.01 0.79
N TYR A 85 -15.78 -19.82 0.39
CA TYR A 85 -17.04 -19.28 0.91
C TYR A 85 -18.26 -20.13 0.53
N GLU A 86 -18.28 -20.70 -0.68
CA GLU A 86 -19.35 -21.59 -1.12
C GLU A 86 -19.36 -22.90 -0.32
N GLU A 87 -18.18 -23.47 -0.02
CA GLU A 87 -18.02 -24.65 0.82
C GLU A 87 -18.48 -24.39 2.26
N GLU A 88 -18.03 -23.30 2.89
CA GLU A 88 -18.48 -22.90 4.24
C GLU A 88 -19.99 -22.66 4.28
N THR A 89 -20.55 -22.02 3.25
CA THR A 89 -22.00 -21.79 3.13
C THR A 89 -22.75 -23.11 3.02
N PHE A 90 -22.23 -24.07 2.24
CA PHE A 90 -22.83 -25.39 2.11
C PHE A 90 -22.78 -26.17 3.42
N GLU A 91 -21.64 -26.16 4.13
CA GLU A 91 -21.51 -26.76 5.45
C GLU A 91 -22.48 -26.15 6.45
N LEU A 92 -22.55 -24.81 6.50
CA LEU A 92 -23.43 -24.10 7.42
C LEU A 92 -24.89 -24.41 7.11
N LYS A 93 -25.28 -24.41 5.83
CA LYS A 93 -26.63 -24.80 5.40
C LYS A 93 -26.96 -26.24 5.76
N THR A 94 -25.97 -27.14 5.71
CA THR A 94 -26.12 -28.54 6.14
C THR A 94 -26.32 -28.62 7.65
N LYS A 95 -25.48 -27.95 8.44
CA LYS A 95 -25.61 -27.86 9.90
C LYS A 95 -26.95 -27.27 10.32
N VAL A 96 -27.40 -26.19 9.66
CA VAL A 96 -28.71 -25.56 9.90
C VAL A 96 -29.86 -26.51 9.56
N ARG A 97 -29.78 -27.25 8.46
CA ARG A 97 -30.80 -28.25 8.09
C ARG A 97 -30.89 -29.36 9.13
N VAL A 98 -29.75 -29.90 9.56
CA VAL A 98 -29.69 -30.92 10.61
C VAL A 98 -30.28 -30.37 11.92
N PHE A 99 -29.95 -29.14 12.30
CA PHE A 99 -30.49 -28.50 13.49
C PHE A 99 -32.01 -28.29 13.41
N LEU A 100 -32.52 -27.82 12.28
CA LEU A 100 -33.97 -27.69 12.02
C LEU A 100 -34.71 -29.03 12.04
N GLN A 101 -34.03 -30.11 11.67
CA GLN A 101 -34.60 -31.47 11.65
C GLN A 101 -34.59 -32.13 13.04
N ILE A 102 -33.74 -31.66 13.95
CA ILE A 102 -33.62 -32.13 15.34
C ILE A 102 -34.50 -31.32 16.31
N LEU A 103 -34.94 -30.11 15.94
CA LEU A 103 -35.85 -29.30 16.75
C LEU A 103 -37.26 -29.92 16.77
N PRO A 104 -37.84 -30.21 17.96
CA PRO A 104 -39.22 -30.65 18.06
C PRO A 104 -40.14 -29.57 17.50
N GLN A 105 -41.03 -29.97 16.60
CA GLN A 105 -42.11 -29.13 16.09
C GLN A 105 -43.06 -28.83 17.25
N GLN A 106 -42.82 -27.74 17.97
CA GLN A 106 -43.62 -27.31 19.12
C GLN A 106 -43.87 -25.80 19.10
N ASP A 107 -45.10 -25.44 19.44
CA ASP A 107 -45.75 -24.14 19.27
C ASP A 107 -45.06 -22.96 19.97
N TRP A 108 -44.19 -22.23 19.27
CA TRP A 108 -43.63 -20.94 19.72
C TRP A 108 -44.25 -19.71 19.01
N LYS A 109 -45.33 -19.89 18.25
CA LYS A 109 -45.64 -18.99 17.13
C LYS A 109 -46.46 -17.74 17.43
N GLU A 110 -47.04 -17.56 18.62
CA GLU A 110 -48.02 -16.47 18.79
C GLU A 110 -47.64 -15.34 19.75
N THR A 111 -46.78 -15.55 20.75
CA THR A 111 -46.42 -14.48 21.70
C THR A 111 -45.11 -13.77 21.37
N SER A 112 -44.08 -14.50 20.93
CA SER A 112 -42.77 -13.88 20.60
C SER A 112 -42.73 -13.18 19.23
N GLY A 113 -43.68 -13.52 18.34
CA GLY A 113 -43.77 -12.92 17.01
C GLY A 113 -44.28 -11.47 17.03
N GLN A 114 -45.23 -11.15 17.91
CA GLN A 114 -45.79 -9.81 18.04
C GLN A 114 -44.75 -8.82 18.59
N ASP A 115 -44.08 -9.18 19.68
CA ASP A 115 -43.01 -8.37 20.28
C ASP A 115 -41.86 -8.12 19.28
N LEU A 116 -41.45 -9.14 18.53
CA LEU A 116 -40.41 -8.97 17.52
C LEU A 116 -40.89 -8.07 16.36
N THR A 117 -42.14 -8.20 15.91
CA THR A 117 -42.68 -7.30 14.88
C THR A 117 -42.83 -5.85 15.35
N GLU A 118 -43.17 -5.62 16.61
CA GLU A 118 -43.23 -4.30 17.21
C GLU A 118 -41.83 -3.69 17.33
N GLU A 119 -40.83 -4.46 17.77
CA GLU A 119 -39.42 -4.03 17.81
C GLU A 119 -38.85 -3.75 16.41
N TYR A 120 -39.21 -4.54 15.40
CA TYR A 120 -38.85 -4.22 14.01
C TYR A 120 -39.54 -2.94 13.51
N ALA A 121 -40.78 -2.68 13.94
CA ALA A 121 -41.51 -1.46 13.59
C ALA A 121 -40.95 -0.21 14.28
N THR A 122 -40.54 -0.30 15.55
CA THR A 122 -39.87 0.78 16.28
C THR A 122 -38.50 1.06 15.68
N LEU A 123 -37.72 0.01 15.39
CA LEU A 123 -36.41 0.13 14.77
C LEU A 123 -36.50 0.77 13.38
N LYS A 124 -37.49 0.37 12.57
CA LYS A 124 -37.75 0.99 11.25
C LYS A 124 -38.09 2.48 11.36
N LYS A 125 -38.92 2.87 12.34
CA LYS A 125 -39.21 4.29 12.62
C LYS A 125 -37.96 5.05 13.04
N ASN A 126 -37.11 4.46 13.88
CA ASN A 126 -35.85 5.07 14.31
C ASN A 126 -34.88 5.29 13.13
N TYR A 127 -34.75 4.31 12.23
CA TYR A 127 -33.96 4.48 11.01
C TYR A 127 -34.50 5.58 10.09
N GLN A 128 -35.82 5.71 9.97
CA GLN A 128 -36.44 6.78 9.19
C GLN A 128 -36.13 8.16 9.78
N ILE A 129 -36.28 8.32 11.10
CA ILE A 129 -35.93 9.57 11.80
C ILE A 129 -34.44 9.88 11.62
N LEU A 130 -33.57 8.88 11.76
CA LEU A 130 -32.12 9.08 11.59
C LEU A 130 -31.77 9.47 10.15
N ALA A 131 -32.43 8.90 9.14
CA ALA A 131 -32.26 9.29 7.75
C ALA A 131 -32.69 10.74 7.50
N GLU A 132 -33.84 11.17 8.05
CA GLU A 132 -34.29 12.55 7.94
C GLU A 132 -33.34 13.55 8.62
N VAL A 133 -32.77 13.18 9.77
CA VAL A 133 -31.76 14.01 10.46
C VAL A 133 -30.48 14.10 9.63
N HIS A 134 -30.03 12.97 9.07
CA HIS A 134 -28.86 12.92 8.22
C HIS A 134 -29.01 13.78 6.96
N ASP A 135 -30.19 13.74 6.32
CA ASP A 135 -30.47 14.56 5.14
C ASP A 135 -30.55 16.06 5.47
N LYS A 136 -31.10 16.42 6.64
CA LYS A 136 -31.04 17.81 7.14
C LYS A 136 -29.61 18.28 7.36
N GLU A 137 -28.73 17.42 7.89
CA GLU A 137 -27.33 17.77 8.11
C GLU A 137 -26.52 17.86 6.81
N ARG A 138 -26.81 16.98 5.83
CA ARG A 138 -26.28 17.10 4.46
C ARG A 138 -26.70 18.43 3.82
N ALA A 139 -27.97 18.83 3.97
CA ALA A 139 -28.46 20.09 3.42
C ALA A 139 -27.74 21.31 4.02
N LYS A 140 -27.54 21.33 5.35
CA LYS A 140 -26.75 22.38 6.02
C LYS A 140 -25.29 22.40 5.56
N SER A 141 -24.66 21.22 5.45
CA SER A 141 -23.28 21.11 4.98
C SER A 141 -23.13 21.61 3.54
N GLY A 142 -24.12 21.31 2.69
CA GLY A 142 -24.21 21.85 1.33
C GLY A 142 -24.35 23.38 1.32
N ALA A 143 -25.18 23.95 2.18
CA ALA A 143 -25.33 25.41 2.31
C ALA A 143 -24.02 26.09 2.77
N LEU A 144 -23.34 25.53 3.78
CA LEU A 144 -22.06 26.04 4.25
C LEU A 144 -20.99 25.98 3.15
N THR A 145 -20.97 24.90 2.37
CA THR A 145 -20.04 24.75 1.24
C THR A 145 -20.30 25.82 0.17
N ALA A 146 -21.58 26.13 -0.12
CA ALA A 146 -21.94 27.20 -1.03
C ALA A 146 -21.52 28.59 -0.50
N GLU A 147 -21.71 28.85 0.80
CA GLU A 147 -21.26 30.10 1.44
C GLU A 147 -19.73 30.27 1.37
N LEU A 148 -18.97 29.20 1.65
CA LEU A 148 -17.50 29.21 1.53
C LEU A 148 -17.05 29.47 0.09
N LEU A 149 -17.76 28.93 -0.90
CA LEU A 149 -17.46 29.16 -2.31
C LEU A 149 -17.72 30.62 -2.71
N VAL A 150 -18.82 31.22 -2.24
CA VAL A 150 -19.09 32.65 -2.45
C VAL A 150 -18.02 33.53 -1.79
N LEU A 151 -17.57 33.18 -0.58
CA LEU A 151 -16.49 33.91 0.10
C LEU A 151 -15.15 33.79 -0.64
N ALA A 152 -14.81 32.61 -1.15
CA ALA A 152 -13.60 32.42 -1.96
C ALA A 152 -13.65 33.25 -3.25
N GLN A 153 -14.80 33.27 -3.94
CA GLN A 153 -15.01 34.10 -5.13
C GLN A 153 -14.89 35.60 -4.82
N ALA A 154 -15.43 36.06 -3.67
CA ALA A 154 -15.28 37.44 -3.22
C ALA A 154 -13.81 37.79 -2.92
N GLN A 155 -13.06 36.86 -2.30
CA GLN A 155 -11.62 37.05 -2.06
C GLN A 155 -10.83 37.16 -3.36
N ASP A 156 -11.12 36.32 -4.36
CA ASP A 156 -10.48 36.39 -5.68
C ASP A 156 -10.83 37.70 -6.42
N ALA A 157 -12.07 38.18 -6.30
CA ALA A 157 -12.45 39.48 -6.86
C ALA A 157 -11.67 40.64 -6.24
N LEU A 158 -11.46 40.63 -4.91
CA LEU A 158 -10.64 41.63 -4.22
C LEU A 158 -9.16 41.55 -4.64
N ARG A 159 -8.62 40.34 -4.87
CA ARG A 159 -7.25 40.18 -5.38
C ARG A 159 -7.09 40.78 -6.77
N ARG A 160 -8.04 40.53 -7.68
CA ARG A 160 -8.04 41.13 -9.03
C ARG A 160 -8.11 42.66 -8.98
N GLN A 161 -8.97 43.22 -8.12
CA GLN A 161 -9.02 44.68 -7.94
C GLN A 161 -7.70 45.24 -7.42
N LEU A 162 -7.03 44.56 -6.48
CA LEU A 162 -5.72 44.98 -5.99
C LEU A 162 -4.67 44.94 -7.09
N GLU A 163 -4.66 43.89 -7.93
CA GLU A 163 -3.76 43.76 -9.07
C GLU A 163 -4.00 44.86 -10.13
N GLU A 164 -5.26 45.16 -10.45
CA GLU A 164 -5.63 46.24 -11.37
C GLU A 164 -5.19 47.62 -10.85
N GLN A 165 -5.35 47.89 -9.55
CA GLN A 165 -4.84 49.12 -8.92
C GLN A 165 -3.32 49.21 -9.01
N HIS A 166 -2.60 48.11 -8.74
CA HIS A 166 -1.14 48.07 -8.92
C HIS A 166 -0.73 48.29 -10.39
N GLN A 167 -1.47 47.73 -11.34
CA GLN A 167 -1.22 47.92 -12.78
C GLN A 167 -1.45 49.39 -13.18
N CYS A 168 -2.53 50.02 -12.70
CA CYS A 168 -2.83 51.42 -12.95
C CYS A 168 -1.74 52.35 -12.39
N VAL A 169 -1.30 52.13 -11.15
CA VAL A 169 -0.19 52.86 -10.54
C VAL A 169 1.10 52.69 -11.36
N LYS A 170 1.42 51.48 -11.83
CA LYS A 170 2.59 51.24 -12.70
C LYS A 170 2.51 52.05 -13.99
N THR A 171 1.37 52.04 -14.70
CA THR A 171 1.19 52.82 -15.94
C THR A 171 1.27 54.34 -15.70
N SER A 172 0.81 54.83 -14.55
CA SER A 172 0.95 56.24 -14.16
C SER A 172 2.41 56.59 -13.84
N THR A 173 3.15 55.72 -13.16
CA THR A 173 4.59 55.93 -12.87
C THR A 173 5.46 55.88 -14.12
N GLU A 174 5.11 55.08 -15.13
CA GLU A 174 5.79 55.04 -16.43
C GLU A 174 5.61 56.35 -17.21
N GLY A 175 4.41 56.95 -17.16
CA GLY A 175 4.14 58.27 -17.72
C GLY A 175 4.92 59.40 -17.03
N LEU A 176 5.03 59.34 -15.70
CA LEU A 176 5.84 60.28 -14.91
C LEU A 176 7.34 60.12 -15.16
N HIS A 177 7.83 58.91 -15.45
CA HIS A 177 9.23 58.69 -15.83
C HIS A 177 9.57 59.36 -17.18
N GLY A 178 8.64 59.32 -18.15
CA GLY A 178 8.79 60.01 -19.43
C GLY A 178 8.70 61.54 -19.35
N GLU A 179 8.06 62.11 -18.32
CA GLU A 179 8.14 63.54 -18.01
C GLU A 179 9.41 63.90 -17.24
N LEU A 180 9.85 63.05 -16.31
CA LEU A 180 11.13 63.20 -15.62
C LEU A 180 12.32 63.16 -16.58
N ASP A 181 12.28 62.35 -17.63
CA ASP A 181 13.33 62.30 -18.65
C ASP A 181 13.31 63.51 -19.59
N ARG A 182 12.14 64.12 -19.81
CA ARG A 182 12.01 65.42 -20.49
C ARG A 182 12.54 66.57 -19.62
N VAL A 183 12.27 66.55 -18.32
CA VAL A 183 12.84 67.49 -17.35
C VAL A 183 14.35 67.30 -17.22
N ARG A 184 14.84 66.04 -17.23
CA ARG A 184 16.28 65.72 -17.27
C ARG A 184 16.93 66.29 -18.52
N ALA A 185 16.31 66.14 -19.70
CA ALA A 185 16.80 66.71 -20.95
C ALA A 185 16.78 68.26 -20.96
N LEU A 186 15.83 68.88 -20.27
CA LEU A 186 15.76 70.34 -20.09
C LEU A 186 16.87 70.84 -19.15
N ILE A 187 17.12 70.12 -18.05
CA ILE A 187 18.18 70.42 -17.07
C ILE A 187 19.57 70.27 -17.70
N THR A 188 19.80 69.24 -18.53
CA THR A 188 21.06 69.10 -19.30
C THR A 188 21.26 70.24 -20.31
N ARG A 189 20.18 70.89 -20.77
CA ARG A 189 20.22 72.09 -21.63
C ARG A 189 20.47 73.38 -20.86
N MET A 190 20.19 73.39 -19.56
CA MET A 190 20.40 74.54 -18.68
C MET A 190 21.74 74.47 -17.94
N SER A 191 22.36 73.29 -17.84
CA SER A 191 23.62 73.06 -17.13
C SER A 191 24.88 73.52 -17.90
N HIS A 192 24.82 74.67 -18.60
CA HIS A 192 26.01 75.37 -19.11
C HIS A 192 26.18 76.79 -18.59
N ASP A 193 25.29 77.26 -17.71
CA ASP A 193 25.52 78.46 -16.93
C ASP A 193 25.25 78.17 -15.44
N THR A 194 26.05 78.75 -14.55
CA THR A 194 26.06 78.62 -13.07
C THR A 194 26.73 77.38 -12.48
N LEU A 195 28.04 77.23 -12.73
CA LEU A 195 28.95 76.50 -11.84
C LEU A 195 29.40 77.44 -10.72
N LEU A 196 28.81 77.33 -9.51
CA LEU A 196 29.50 77.49 -8.21
C LEU A 196 28.55 77.53 -6.98
N GLU A 197 27.23 77.49 -7.14
CA GLU A 197 26.29 77.56 -5.98
C GLU A 197 25.68 76.21 -5.54
N ASN A 198 25.87 75.10 -6.29
CA ASN A 198 25.17 73.82 -6.08
C ASN A 198 26.06 72.66 -5.56
N GLN A 199 27.18 72.97 -4.91
CA GLN A 199 28.14 71.95 -4.45
C GLN A 199 27.55 71.02 -3.38
N ASP A 200 26.63 71.53 -2.55
CA ASP A 200 25.99 70.77 -1.48
C ASP A 200 24.88 69.85 -2.02
N GLU A 201 24.06 70.31 -2.98
CA GLU A 201 23.04 69.46 -3.60
C GLU A 201 23.62 68.24 -4.36
N ILE A 202 24.79 68.42 -4.96
CA ILE A 202 25.51 67.32 -5.64
C ILE A 202 26.01 66.32 -4.59
N LYS A 203 26.52 66.80 -3.45
CA LYS A 203 26.92 65.96 -2.31
C LYS A 203 25.75 65.15 -1.78
N ASP A 204 24.61 65.78 -1.54
CA ASP A 204 23.42 65.12 -0.98
C ASP A 204 22.91 64.00 -1.90
N LYS A 205 22.84 64.24 -3.21
CA LYS A 205 22.46 63.21 -4.19
C LYS A 205 23.45 62.04 -4.24
N LEU A 206 24.73 62.30 -4.05
CA LEU A 206 25.78 61.27 -4.02
C LEU A 206 25.70 60.44 -2.73
N GLU A 207 25.38 61.09 -1.61
CA GLU A 207 25.13 60.43 -0.32
C GLU A 207 23.87 59.56 -0.38
N GLU A 208 22.79 60.05 -1.00
CA GLU A 208 21.54 59.31 -1.21
C GLU A 208 21.77 58.07 -2.11
N MET A 209 22.50 58.24 -3.23
CA MET A 209 22.88 57.12 -4.10
C MET A 209 23.73 56.08 -3.35
N LYS A 210 24.69 56.52 -2.54
CA LYS A 210 25.52 55.63 -1.72
C LYS A 210 24.69 54.89 -0.67
N SER A 211 23.69 55.54 -0.07
CA SER A 211 22.79 54.93 0.90
C SER A 211 21.91 53.84 0.25
N SER A 212 21.39 54.08 -0.95
CA SER A 212 20.56 53.11 -1.68
C SER A 212 21.37 51.88 -2.12
N TYR A 213 22.60 52.05 -2.60
CA TYR A 213 23.49 50.92 -2.90
C TYR A 213 23.85 50.10 -1.66
N LYS A 214 24.13 50.75 -0.51
CA LYS A 214 24.36 50.05 0.76
C LYS A 214 23.14 49.23 1.18
N GLU A 215 21.94 49.76 0.99
CA GLU A 215 20.72 49.03 1.32
C GLU A 215 20.47 47.85 0.37
N GLN A 216 20.73 48.02 -0.92
CA GLN A 216 20.68 46.91 -1.89
C GLN A 216 21.72 45.82 -1.56
N GLN A 217 22.94 46.21 -1.19
CA GLN A 217 23.98 45.28 -0.76
C GLN A 217 23.53 44.51 0.49
N LYS A 218 22.99 45.20 1.50
CA LYS A 218 22.46 44.57 2.71
C LYS A 218 21.32 43.59 2.39
N LYS A 219 20.39 43.94 1.50
CA LYS A 219 19.31 43.05 1.05
C LYS A 219 19.83 41.79 0.36
N LEU A 220 20.91 41.90 -0.42
CA LEU A 220 21.55 40.74 -1.04
C LEU A 220 22.27 39.86 -0.01
N GLU A 221 22.99 40.45 0.95
CA GLU A 221 23.64 39.74 2.04
C GLU A 221 22.61 38.98 2.90
N GLU A 222 21.48 39.61 3.25
CA GLU A 222 20.38 38.97 3.98
C GLU A 222 19.78 37.79 3.20
N LYS A 223 19.58 37.93 1.89
CA LYS A 223 19.11 36.83 1.02
C LYS A 223 20.10 35.67 0.97
N VAL A 224 21.41 35.94 0.85
CA VAL A 224 22.45 34.90 0.85
C VAL A 224 22.48 34.15 2.18
N VAL A 225 22.36 34.87 3.30
CA VAL A 225 22.28 34.26 4.64
C VAL A 225 21.00 33.43 4.80
N ALA A 226 19.86 33.91 4.31
CA ALA A 226 18.60 33.17 4.34
C ALA A 226 18.70 31.87 3.53
N MET A 227 19.17 31.95 2.27
CA MET A 227 19.40 30.77 1.44
C MET A 227 20.40 29.79 2.06
N GLY A 228 21.46 30.29 2.72
CA GLY A 228 22.43 29.45 3.44
C GLY A 228 21.79 28.68 4.61
N LYS A 229 20.89 29.32 5.36
CA LYS A 229 20.13 28.67 6.44
C LYS A 229 19.16 27.63 5.89
N GLU A 230 18.41 27.96 4.84
CA GLU A 230 17.50 27.02 4.18
C GLU A 230 18.25 25.81 3.63
N HIS A 231 19.40 26.02 2.98
CA HIS A 231 20.22 24.93 2.45
C HIS A 231 20.72 24.00 3.56
N GLN A 232 21.21 24.55 4.68
CA GLN A 232 21.59 23.74 5.84
C GLN A 232 20.41 22.94 6.41
N GLN A 233 19.21 23.53 6.44
CA GLN A 233 18.02 22.85 6.94
C GLN A 233 17.57 21.73 6.01
N ILE A 234 17.59 21.94 4.69
CA ILE A 234 17.34 20.92 3.67
C ILE A 234 18.34 19.77 3.81
N HIS A 235 19.63 20.08 3.98
CA HIS A 235 20.66 19.06 4.15
C HIS A 235 20.45 18.23 5.43
N ARG A 236 20.12 18.85 6.57
CA ARG A 236 19.75 18.12 7.80
C ARG A 236 18.53 17.22 7.60
N ALA A 237 17.49 17.73 6.94
CA ALA A 237 16.28 16.96 6.65
C ALA A 237 16.58 15.75 5.73
N MET A 238 17.47 15.94 4.75
CA MET A 238 17.94 14.87 3.87
C MET A 238 18.66 13.77 4.65
N HIS A 239 19.58 14.11 5.56
CA HIS A 239 20.27 13.12 6.41
C HIS A 239 19.30 12.35 7.32
N VAL A 240 18.34 13.04 7.94
CA VAL A 240 17.31 12.39 8.75
C VAL A 240 16.45 11.45 7.90
N SER A 241 16.06 11.87 6.69
CA SER A 241 15.32 11.03 5.75
C SER A 241 16.14 9.81 5.33
N GLN A 242 17.42 9.99 5.02
CA GLN A 242 18.33 8.91 4.64
C GLN A 242 18.51 7.90 5.78
N GLN A 243 18.67 8.38 7.02
CA GLN A 243 18.75 7.54 8.20
C GLN A 243 17.45 6.73 8.38
N LYS A 244 16.28 7.37 8.29
CA LYS A 244 14.98 6.67 8.38
C LYS A 244 14.82 5.60 7.31
N VAL A 245 15.22 5.88 6.07
CA VAL A 245 15.20 4.89 4.98
C VAL A 245 16.12 3.71 5.28
N SER A 246 17.30 3.96 5.87
CA SER A 246 18.23 2.89 6.28
C SER A 246 17.71 2.05 7.46
N GLU A 247 17.04 2.68 8.43
CA GLU A 247 16.41 1.98 9.56
C GLU A 247 15.24 1.11 9.08
N GLN A 248 14.40 1.64 8.19
CA GLN A 248 13.28 0.91 7.58
C GLN A 248 13.77 -0.24 6.70
N SER A 249 14.85 -0.07 5.93
CA SER A 249 15.40 -1.16 5.12
C SER A 249 16.00 -2.27 5.98
N ALA A 250 16.68 -1.94 7.08
CA ALA A 250 17.17 -2.93 8.04
C ALA A 250 16.01 -3.70 8.71
N ALA A 251 14.97 -2.99 9.15
CA ALA A 251 13.77 -3.61 9.74
C ALA A 251 13.05 -4.54 8.75
N LEU A 252 12.91 -4.12 7.49
CA LEU A 252 12.33 -4.92 6.43
C LEU A 252 13.14 -6.22 6.21
N MET A 253 14.47 -6.15 6.15
CA MET A 253 15.32 -7.33 6.01
C MET A 253 15.17 -8.30 7.19
N CYS A 254 15.09 -7.78 8.42
CA CYS A 254 14.81 -8.59 9.60
C CYS A 254 13.45 -9.29 9.52
N SER A 255 12.39 -8.56 9.14
CA SER A 255 11.05 -9.16 8.97
C SER A 255 11.01 -10.20 7.84
N GLN A 256 11.70 -9.95 6.72
CA GLN A 256 11.76 -10.88 5.60
C GLN A 256 12.50 -12.16 5.97
N ARG A 257 13.54 -12.06 6.79
CA ARG A 257 14.23 -13.22 7.35
C ARG A 257 13.30 -14.02 8.27
N GLN A 258 12.58 -13.36 9.18
CA GLN A 258 11.63 -14.03 10.08
C GLN A 258 10.50 -14.73 9.30
N LEU A 259 10.02 -14.10 8.22
CA LEU A 259 9.03 -14.70 7.33
C LEU A 259 9.57 -15.97 6.66
N LYS A 260 10.79 -15.95 6.13
CA LYS A 260 11.44 -17.15 5.57
C LYS A 260 11.63 -18.25 6.60
N GLU A 261 12.10 -17.91 7.80
CA GLU A 261 12.25 -18.88 8.90
C GLU A 261 10.90 -19.51 9.26
N ALA A 262 9.82 -18.72 9.31
CA ALA A 262 8.46 -19.23 9.54
C ALA A 262 7.92 -20.07 8.37
N GLU A 263 8.22 -19.72 7.12
CA GLU A 263 7.87 -20.53 5.93
C GLU A 263 8.56 -21.89 5.93
N GLU A 264 9.84 -21.93 6.32
CA GLU A 264 10.59 -23.17 6.49
C GLU A 264 10.03 -24.02 7.63
N GLU A 265 9.67 -23.41 8.76
CA GLU A 265 9.00 -24.10 9.88
C GLU A 265 7.63 -24.65 9.46
N ASN A 266 6.84 -23.88 8.73
CA ASN A 266 5.54 -24.33 8.20
C ASN A 266 5.72 -25.52 7.26
N SER A 267 6.71 -25.48 6.37
CA SER A 267 7.04 -26.59 5.47
C SER A 267 7.46 -27.85 6.23
N LYS A 268 8.28 -27.70 7.28
CA LYS A 268 8.68 -28.82 8.16
C LYS A 268 7.48 -29.41 8.91
N LEU A 269 6.61 -28.56 9.46
CA LEU A 269 5.40 -29.01 10.16
C LEU A 269 4.42 -29.72 9.20
N GLN A 270 4.26 -29.21 7.98
CA GLN A 270 3.46 -29.88 6.95
C GLN A 270 3.99 -31.27 6.61
N LEU A 271 5.31 -31.42 6.51
CA LEU A 271 5.94 -32.73 6.29
C LEU A 271 5.69 -33.67 7.48
N GLN A 272 5.89 -33.20 8.71
CA GLN A 272 5.63 -33.99 9.92
C GLN A 272 4.17 -34.44 10.01
N VAL A 273 3.21 -33.59 9.63
CA VAL A 273 1.79 -33.97 9.58
C VAL A 273 1.54 -35.05 8.54
N LYS A 274 2.17 -34.96 7.36
CA LYS A 274 2.05 -35.99 6.31
C LYS A 274 2.64 -37.33 6.77
N GLU A 275 3.80 -37.32 7.38
CA GLU A 275 4.45 -38.51 7.94
C GLU A 275 3.56 -39.15 9.02
N LEU A 276 3.02 -38.35 9.94
CA LEU A 276 2.12 -38.83 11.00
C LEU A 276 0.83 -39.45 10.42
N ILE A 277 0.23 -38.82 9.40
CA ILE A 277 -0.96 -39.36 8.72
C ILE A 277 -0.64 -40.71 8.06
N GLU A 278 0.53 -40.83 7.44
CA GLU A 278 0.94 -42.08 6.79
C GLU A 278 1.25 -43.18 7.83
N GLU A 279 1.84 -42.83 8.97
CA GLU A 279 2.01 -43.73 10.12
C GLU A 279 0.65 -44.21 10.67
N TYR A 280 -0.35 -43.32 10.78
CA TYR A 280 -1.70 -43.74 11.19
C TYR A 280 -2.37 -44.63 10.15
N ARG A 281 -2.22 -44.34 8.85
CA ARG A 281 -2.77 -45.16 7.76
C ARG A 281 -2.16 -46.55 7.74
N THR A 282 -0.85 -46.65 7.78
CA THR A 282 -0.13 -47.93 7.80
C THR A 282 -0.53 -48.77 9.01
N ARG A 283 -0.59 -48.15 10.21
CA ARG A 283 -1.04 -48.84 11.43
C ARG A 283 -2.49 -49.34 11.32
N LEU A 284 -3.41 -48.54 10.78
CA LEU A 284 -4.79 -48.97 10.54
C LEU A 284 -4.88 -50.13 9.54
N VAL A 285 -4.07 -50.10 8.48
CA VAL A 285 -4.00 -51.19 7.50
C VAL A 285 -3.50 -52.48 8.16
N CYS A 286 -2.45 -52.41 8.99
CA CYS A 286 -1.98 -53.57 9.76
C CYS A 286 -3.08 -54.12 10.68
N TYR A 287 -3.80 -53.27 11.40
CA TYR A 287 -4.90 -53.71 12.26
C TYR A 287 -6.05 -54.36 11.47
N LEU A 288 -6.38 -53.84 10.30
CA LEU A 288 -7.38 -54.46 9.41
C LEU A 288 -6.89 -55.80 8.86
N GLN A 289 -5.61 -55.90 8.50
CA GLN A 289 -4.99 -57.15 8.04
C GLN A 289 -4.97 -58.21 9.14
N ASP A 290 -4.57 -57.85 10.37
CA ASP A 290 -4.55 -58.77 11.51
C ASP A 290 -5.96 -59.31 11.83
N ILE A 291 -7.00 -58.48 11.69
CA ILE A 291 -8.40 -58.90 11.85
C ILE A 291 -8.83 -59.82 10.71
N ALA A 292 -8.46 -59.50 9.46
CA ALA A 292 -8.77 -60.31 8.28
C ALA A 292 -8.09 -61.69 8.33
N ASP A 293 -6.80 -61.74 8.66
CA ASP A 293 -6.03 -62.99 8.79
C ASP A 293 -6.61 -63.89 9.91
N TYR A 294 -7.14 -63.29 10.98
CA TYR A 294 -7.87 -64.04 12.01
C TYR A 294 -9.20 -64.61 11.51
N THR A 295 -9.97 -63.83 10.73
CA THR A 295 -11.26 -64.29 10.19
C THR A 295 -11.09 -65.37 9.12
N ASP A 296 -10.07 -65.26 8.27
CA ASP A 296 -9.77 -66.22 7.20
C ASP A 296 -9.22 -67.54 7.80
N GLY A 297 -8.37 -67.46 8.82
CA GLY A 297 -7.87 -68.64 9.56
C GLY A 297 -8.95 -69.41 10.33
N LEU A 298 -10.13 -68.80 10.54
CA LEU A 298 -11.29 -69.45 11.16
C LEU A 298 -12.05 -70.37 10.18
N GLU A 299 -11.99 -70.12 8.86
CA GLU A 299 -12.64 -70.97 7.85
C GLU A 299 -11.88 -72.28 7.60
N GLU A 300 -10.55 -72.29 7.65
CA GLU A 300 -9.73 -73.47 7.37
C GLU A 300 -9.60 -74.44 8.55
N SER A 301 -9.88 -73.98 9.78
CA SER A 301 -9.70 -74.76 11.01
C SER A 301 -11.06 -75.14 11.64
N LYS A 302 -11.53 -76.37 11.43
CA LYS A 302 -12.73 -76.95 12.10
C LYS A 302 -12.55 -77.21 13.61
N ARG A 303 -11.97 -76.26 14.36
CA ARG A 303 -11.96 -76.23 15.82
C ARG A 303 -12.19 -74.80 16.29
N PRO A 304 -12.94 -74.57 17.37
CA PRO A 304 -13.17 -73.23 17.89
C PRO A 304 -11.82 -72.65 18.34
N SER A 305 -11.26 -71.77 17.51
CA SER A 305 -10.09 -70.96 17.85
C SER A 305 -10.40 -70.18 19.11
N GLU A 306 -9.54 -70.31 20.12
CA GLU A 306 -9.78 -69.74 21.44
C GLU A 306 -10.03 -68.21 21.36
N PRO A 307 -11.04 -67.68 22.05
CA PRO A 307 -11.30 -66.23 22.16
C PRO A 307 -10.11 -65.44 22.75
N SER A 308 -9.11 -66.15 23.27
CA SER A 308 -7.84 -65.63 23.76
C SER A 308 -7.00 -64.93 22.67
N LYS A 309 -7.01 -65.42 21.42
CA LYS A 309 -6.17 -64.85 20.33
C LYS A 309 -6.67 -63.49 19.85
N MET A 310 -7.98 -63.35 19.60
CA MET A 310 -8.62 -62.06 19.26
C MET A 310 -8.43 -61.04 20.39
N ARG A 311 -8.56 -61.48 21.65
CA ARG A 311 -8.30 -60.64 22.81
C ARG A 311 -6.85 -60.11 22.81
N GLY A 312 -5.87 -60.96 22.48
CA GLY A 312 -4.46 -60.55 22.36
C GLY A 312 -4.21 -59.46 21.29
N PHE A 313 -4.86 -59.54 20.12
CA PHE A 313 -4.77 -58.51 19.08
C PHE A 313 -5.37 -57.17 19.54
N ILE A 314 -6.57 -57.21 20.13
CA ILE A 314 -7.23 -56.01 20.68
C ILE A 314 -6.40 -55.38 21.80
N ASP A 315 -5.84 -56.20 22.69
CA ASP A 315 -4.98 -55.74 23.77
C ASP A 315 -3.68 -55.10 23.23
N SER A 316 -3.10 -55.65 22.16
CA SER A 316 -1.95 -55.05 21.45
C SER A 316 -2.30 -53.71 20.82
N MET A 317 -3.43 -53.62 20.09
CA MET A 317 -3.92 -52.36 19.51
C MET A 317 -4.14 -51.28 20.57
N LEU A 318 -4.79 -51.63 21.68
CA LEU A 318 -5.02 -50.71 22.79
C LEU A 318 -3.71 -50.27 23.45
N GLN A 319 -2.73 -51.16 23.54
CA GLN A 319 -1.41 -50.84 24.07
C GLN A 319 -0.66 -49.86 23.16
N ASP A 320 -0.68 -50.07 21.85
CA ASP A 320 -0.05 -49.17 20.87
C ASP A 320 -0.67 -47.77 20.88
N VAL A 321 -2.00 -47.69 21.02
CA VAL A 321 -2.72 -46.42 21.18
C VAL A 321 -2.32 -45.72 22.47
N ARG A 322 -2.20 -46.45 23.59
CA ARG A 322 -1.72 -45.87 24.86
C ARG A 322 -0.28 -45.37 24.75
N LEU A 323 0.60 -46.11 24.06
CA LEU A 323 1.99 -45.71 23.85
C LEU A 323 2.10 -44.46 22.95
N SER A 324 1.26 -44.34 21.91
CA SER A 324 1.25 -43.15 21.05
C SER A 324 0.79 -41.90 21.80
N TYR A 325 -0.24 -42.01 22.64
CA TYR A 325 -0.67 -40.91 23.50
C TYR A 325 0.42 -40.50 24.50
N ARG A 326 1.10 -41.47 25.13
CA ARG A 326 2.24 -41.17 26.03
C ARG A 326 3.40 -40.48 25.31
N ALA A 327 3.75 -40.94 24.11
CA ALA A 327 4.80 -40.30 23.31
C ALA A 327 4.44 -38.87 22.94
N ARG A 328 3.18 -38.61 22.56
CA ARG A 328 2.68 -37.26 22.28
C ARG A 328 2.69 -36.37 23.53
N GLU A 329 2.29 -36.90 24.67
CA GLU A 329 2.35 -36.19 25.95
C GLU A 329 3.80 -35.80 26.31
N GLU A 330 4.75 -36.71 26.11
CA GLU A 330 6.17 -36.45 26.35
C GLU A 330 6.75 -35.39 25.40
N GLN A 331 6.35 -35.42 24.12
CA GLN A 331 6.72 -34.38 23.15
C GLN A 331 6.19 -33.00 23.57
N LEU A 332 4.92 -32.91 23.96
CA LEU A 332 4.31 -31.67 24.44
C LEU A 332 4.98 -31.17 25.73
N ALA A 333 5.28 -32.06 26.67
CA ALA A 333 6.01 -31.72 27.89
C ALA A 333 7.42 -31.20 27.59
N THR A 334 8.10 -31.80 26.61
CA THR A 334 9.45 -31.38 26.18
C THR A 334 9.42 -30.03 25.48
N ALA A 335 8.44 -29.78 24.62
CA ALA A 335 8.22 -28.48 23.98
C ALA A 335 7.90 -27.39 25.02
N ALA A 336 7.01 -27.67 25.98
CA ALA A 336 6.70 -26.73 27.06
C ALA A 336 7.96 -26.37 27.88
N ARG A 337 8.81 -27.36 28.21
CA ARG A 337 10.10 -27.12 28.88
C ARG A 337 11.06 -26.28 28.02
N SER A 338 11.09 -26.50 26.71
CA SER A 338 11.98 -25.75 25.79
C SER A 338 11.53 -24.28 25.65
N TYR A 339 10.21 -24.04 25.54
CA TYR A 339 9.64 -22.68 25.53
C TYR A 339 9.90 -21.96 26.85
N LYS A 340 9.73 -22.63 27.99
CA LYS A 340 10.10 -22.07 29.30
C LYS A 340 11.57 -21.65 29.35
N LYS A 341 12.49 -22.50 28.86
CA LYS A 341 13.92 -22.15 28.77
C LYS A 341 14.20 -21.00 27.81
N ARG A 342 13.50 -20.93 26.67
CA ARG A 342 13.63 -19.82 25.70
C ARG A 342 13.13 -18.51 26.31
N LEU A 343 11.99 -18.54 26.99
CA LEU A 343 11.45 -17.39 27.70
C LEU A 343 12.43 -16.88 28.76
N GLN A 344 12.97 -17.78 29.59
CA GLN A 344 13.99 -17.42 30.59
C GLN A 344 15.21 -16.75 29.95
N ARG A 345 15.72 -17.27 28.82
CA ARG A 345 16.84 -16.65 28.09
C ARG A 345 16.49 -15.26 27.57
N ILE A 346 15.31 -15.08 26.96
CA ILE A 346 14.84 -13.79 26.46
C ILE A 346 14.72 -12.78 27.62
N THR A 347 14.14 -13.21 28.75
CA THR A 347 14.04 -12.36 29.95
C THR A 347 15.42 -11.97 30.47
N GLN A 348 16.38 -12.89 30.53
CA GLN A 348 17.76 -12.59 30.94
C GLN A 348 18.44 -11.60 30.01
N THR A 349 18.31 -11.78 28.69
CA THR A 349 18.87 -10.86 27.70
C THR A 349 18.20 -9.48 27.76
N HIS A 350 16.89 -9.43 28.00
CA HIS A 350 16.15 -8.18 28.18
C HIS A 350 16.66 -7.41 29.40
N HIS A 351 16.83 -8.09 30.54
CA HIS A 351 17.39 -7.46 31.74
C HIS A 351 18.82 -6.94 31.51
N ALA A 352 19.67 -7.73 30.84
CA ALA A 352 21.03 -7.29 30.52
C ALA A 352 21.04 -6.06 29.59
N LEU A 353 20.15 -6.02 28.60
CA LEU A 353 19.99 -4.89 27.69
C LEU A 353 19.48 -3.65 28.41
N LEU A 354 18.49 -3.81 29.31
CA LEU A 354 18.02 -2.71 30.16
C LEU A 354 19.18 -2.13 30.98
N ILE A 355 19.99 -2.96 31.65
CA ILE A 355 21.15 -2.49 32.42
C ILE A 355 22.14 -1.72 31.53
N ALA A 356 22.45 -2.23 30.34
CA ALA A 356 23.33 -1.54 29.39
C ALA A 356 22.73 -0.20 28.93
N TYR A 357 21.42 -0.16 28.71
CA TYR A 357 20.69 1.04 28.33
C TYR A 357 20.71 2.12 29.43
N ARG A 358 20.43 1.80 30.71
CA ARG A 358 20.62 2.81 31.79
C ARG A 358 22.05 3.33 31.84
N LEU A 359 23.05 2.46 31.75
CA LEU A 359 24.44 2.90 31.80
C LEU A 359 24.78 3.86 30.65
N GLN A 360 24.34 3.54 29.42
CA GLN A 360 24.54 4.41 28.27
C GLN A 360 23.80 5.74 28.42
N ARG A 361 22.56 5.70 28.90
CA ARG A 361 21.74 6.90 29.13
C ARG A 361 22.35 7.81 30.18
N GLU A 362 22.84 7.25 31.28
CA GLU A 362 23.58 7.99 32.32
C GLU A 362 24.86 8.64 31.75
N GLN A 363 25.60 7.95 30.88
CA GLN A 363 26.78 8.51 30.24
C GLN A 363 26.47 9.69 29.31
N ILE A 364 25.36 9.63 28.56
CA ILE A 364 24.90 10.72 27.68
C ILE A 364 24.46 11.91 28.55
N LEU A 365 23.69 11.66 29.61
CA LEU A 365 23.27 12.70 30.55
C LEU A 365 24.46 13.37 31.26
N ALA A 366 25.52 12.62 31.55
CA ALA A 366 26.74 13.15 32.15
C ALA A 366 27.58 14.01 31.18
N LYS A 367 27.38 13.91 29.85
CA LYS A 367 28.11 14.66 28.82
C LYS A 367 27.15 15.36 27.83
N PRO A 368 26.47 16.43 28.26
CA PRO A 368 25.45 17.11 27.45
C PRO A 368 26.00 17.86 26.22
N GLU A 369 27.32 18.07 26.13
CA GLU A 369 27.96 18.80 25.03
C GLU A 369 27.82 18.12 23.65
N ASN A 370 27.50 16.81 23.61
CA ASN A 370 27.40 16.05 22.36
C ASN A 370 26.06 16.21 21.61
N GLY A 371 25.07 16.93 22.18
CA GLY A 371 23.76 17.14 21.55
C GLY A 371 22.96 15.86 21.28
N LEU A 372 23.34 14.74 21.90
CA LEU A 372 22.68 13.44 21.77
C LEU A 372 21.48 13.36 22.71
N ASP A 373 20.34 12.90 22.19
CA ASP A 373 19.14 12.66 22.98
C ASP A 373 19.30 11.36 23.83
N PRO A 374 19.19 11.42 25.16
CA PRO A 374 19.26 10.25 26.04
C PRO A 374 18.08 9.28 25.89
N GLY A 375 16.97 9.69 25.27
CA GLY A 375 15.80 8.84 25.05
C GLY A 375 14.96 8.55 26.31
N PRO A 376 13.88 7.76 26.14
CA PRO A 376 12.87 7.54 27.18
C PRO A 376 13.41 6.78 28.41
N PRO A 377 12.85 7.02 29.61
CA PRO A 377 13.23 6.27 30.80
C PRO A 377 12.99 4.77 30.66
N GLU A 378 13.81 3.97 31.34
CA GLU A 378 13.77 2.51 31.26
C GLU A 378 12.45 1.88 31.71
N ALA A 379 11.71 2.60 32.55
CA ALA A 379 10.36 2.21 32.97
C ALA A 379 9.43 1.97 31.77
N HIS A 380 9.72 2.58 30.61
CA HIS A 380 8.97 2.40 29.37
C HIS A 380 9.25 1.05 28.69
N PHE A 381 10.31 0.36 29.10
CA PHE A 381 10.74 -0.93 28.54
C PHE A 381 10.61 -2.08 29.55
N ASN A 382 10.03 -1.83 30.73
CA ASN A 382 9.78 -2.88 31.70
C ASN A 382 8.69 -3.82 31.18
N LEU A 383 9.11 -5.02 30.76
CA LEU A 383 8.25 -6.17 30.59
C LEU A 383 7.94 -6.72 31.99
N GLU A 384 7.14 -6.04 32.80
CA GLU A 384 6.87 -6.49 34.18
C GLU A 384 6.22 -7.89 34.14
N PRO A 385 6.94 -8.96 34.55
CA PRO A 385 6.39 -10.30 34.63
C PRO A 385 5.47 -10.47 35.84
N THR A 386 5.38 -9.45 36.70
CA THR A 386 4.62 -9.50 37.96
C THR A 386 3.13 -9.57 37.69
N GLU A 387 2.59 -8.85 36.70
CA GLU A 387 1.16 -8.94 36.35
C GLU A 387 0.78 -10.32 35.77
N LEU A 388 1.68 -10.94 35.00
CA LEU A 388 1.45 -12.23 34.36
C LEU A 388 1.69 -13.40 35.33
N LYS A 389 2.65 -13.26 36.26
CA LYS A 389 2.83 -14.19 37.38
C LYS A 389 1.70 -14.08 38.38
N ASP A 390 1.23 -12.88 38.73
CA ASP A 390 0.09 -12.69 39.62
C ASP A 390 -1.19 -13.26 39.00
N ALA A 391 -1.39 -13.11 37.69
CA ALA A 391 -2.50 -13.74 36.98
C ALA A 391 -2.40 -15.28 36.98
N MET A 392 -1.22 -15.83 36.68
CA MET A 392 -0.97 -17.28 36.69
C MET A 392 -1.04 -17.89 38.11
N GLU A 393 -0.59 -17.17 39.14
CA GLU A 393 -0.68 -17.58 40.54
C GLU A 393 -2.13 -17.51 41.06
N LYS A 394 -2.91 -16.51 40.64
CA LYS A 394 -4.35 -16.44 40.91
C LYS A 394 -5.10 -17.57 40.22
N GLU A 395 -4.77 -17.89 38.97
CA GLU A 395 -5.37 -19.01 38.23
C GLU A 395 -5.00 -20.36 38.85
N LEU A 396 -3.74 -20.54 39.27
CA LEU A 396 -3.32 -21.73 40.03
C LEU A 396 -4.02 -21.85 41.38
N GLN A 397 -4.23 -20.74 42.09
CA GLN A 397 -5.02 -20.73 43.33
C GLN A 397 -6.48 -21.10 43.08
N GLN A 398 -7.08 -20.60 41.98
CA GLN A 398 -8.44 -20.96 41.56
C GLN A 398 -8.56 -22.47 41.29
N LEU A 399 -7.61 -23.03 40.53
CA LEU A 399 -7.58 -24.47 40.21
C LEU A 399 -7.36 -25.35 41.44
N HIS A 400 -6.54 -24.92 42.40
CA HIS A 400 -6.39 -25.63 43.68
C HIS A 400 -7.67 -25.59 44.52
N GLN A 401 -8.40 -24.47 44.53
CA GLN A 401 -9.69 -24.38 45.21
C GLN A 401 -10.75 -25.27 44.56
N ASP A 402 -10.81 -25.30 43.23
CA ASP A 402 -11.77 -26.14 42.51
C ASP A 402 -11.45 -27.63 42.65
N LYS A 403 -10.16 -27.99 42.66
CA LYS A 403 -9.72 -29.35 43.02
C LYS A 403 -10.15 -29.73 44.44
N ALA A 404 -9.96 -28.86 45.44
CA ALA A 404 -10.38 -29.13 46.82
C ALA A 404 -11.90 -29.27 46.96
N LYS A 405 -12.68 -28.49 46.20
CA LYS A 405 -14.15 -28.63 46.15
C LYS A 405 -14.57 -29.97 45.54
N LEU A 406 -13.94 -30.38 44.44
CA LEU A 406 -14.23 -31.67 43.80
C LEU A 406 -13.83 -32.85 44.69
N GLU A 407 -12.69 -32.78 45.37
CA GLU A 407 -12.27 -33.80 46.34
C GLU A 407 -13.20 -33.87 47.56
N GLY A 408 -13.75 -32.73 48.00
CA GLY A 408 -14.79 -32.66 49.03
C GLY A 408 -16.10 -33.34 48.61
N GLN A 409 -16.57 -33.06 47.40
CA GLN A 409 -17.77 -33.70 46.82
C GLN A 409 -17.59 -35.22 46.65
N LEU A 410 -16.38 -35.66 46.29
CA LEU A 410 -16.02 -37.08 46.19
C LEU A 410 -16.02 -37.75 47.57
N LYS A 411 -15.45 -37.10 48.60
CA LYS A 411 -15.50 -37.59 49.98
C LYS A 411 -16.90 -37.59 50.58
N GLU A 412 -17.75 -36.62 50.25
CA GLU A 412 -19.16 -36.61 50.67
C GLU A 412 -19.96 -37.73 50.01
N GLN A 413 -19.68 -38.06 48.73
CA GLN A 413 -20.23 -39.25 48.08
C GLN A 413 -19.73 -40.56 48.71
N GLU A 414 -18.45 -40.64 49.10
CA GLU A 414 -17.87 -41.83 49.73
C GLU A 414 -18.30 -42.02 51.20
N THR A 415 -18.42 -40.93 51.97
CA THR A 415 -18.89 -40.97 53.38
C THR A 415 -20.41 -41.11 53.49
N GLY A 416 -21.16 -40.58 52.52
CA GLY A 416 -22.60 -40.83 52.36
C GLY A 416 -22.93 -42.30 52.03
N ALA A 417 -21.99 -43.04 51.44
CA ALA A 417 -22.14 -44.48 51.20
C ALA A 417 -21.81 -45.36 52.43
N SER A 418 -21.09 -44.84 53.43
CA SER A 418 -20.63 -45.63 54.59
C SER A 418 -21.57 -45.62 55.80
N ASN A 419 -22.56 -44.73 55.87
CA ASN A 419 -23.51 -44.64 56.99
C ASN A 419 -24.98 -44.64 56.53
N SER A 420 -25.47 -45.76 56.00
CA SER A 420 -26.88 -46.20 56.10
C SER A 420 -27.12 -47.43 55.22
N HIS A 421 -26.86 -48.61 55.79
CA HIS A 421 -27.64 -49.80 55.42
C HIS A 421 -29.06 -49.58 55.93
N LYS A 422 -29.91 -48.99 55.08
CA LYS A 422 -31.38 -49.08 55.10
C LYS A 422 -31.90 -48.34 53.88
N ILE A 423 -32.59 -49.09 53.04
CA ILE A 423 -33.41 -48.62 51.92
C ILE A 423 -34.39 -47.55 52.44
N PRO A 424 -34.47 -46.37 51.81
CA PRO A 424 -35.68 -45.58 51.83
C PRO A 424 -36.20 -45.45 50.40
N GLU A 425 -37.34 -46.08 50.15
CA GLU A 425 -38.29 -45.65 49.13
C GLU A 425 -38.51 -44.13 49.23
N ASN A 426 -38.63 -43.47 48.08
CA ASN A 426 -38.85 -42.03 47.88
C ASN A 426 -37.67 -41.08 48.18
N TRP A 427 -36.67 -41.10 47.29
CA TRP A 427 -35.96 -39.86 46.93
C TRP A 427 -36.63 -39.29 45.68
N THR A 428 -37.46 -38.27 45.91
CA THR A 428 -38.25 -37.58 44.90
C THR A 428 -37.40 -37.08 43.73
N THR A 429 -37.63 -37.67 42.56
CA THR A 429 -37.17 -37.26 41.23
C THR A 429 -37.35 -35.75 40.98
N GLU A 430 -38.32 -35.11 41.64
CA GLU A 430 -38.65 -33.68 41.52
C GLU A 430 -37.50 -32.71 41.82
N LYS A 431 -36.69 -32.94 42.87
CA LYS A 431 -35.63 -31.99 43.28
C LYS A 431 -34.38 -32.05 42.40
N HIS A 432 -34.07 -33.22 41.85
CA HIS A 432 -33.00 -33.35 40.85
C HIS A 432 -33.45 -32.81 39.48
N PHE A 433 -34.73 -32.92 39.14
CA PHE A 433 -35.28 -32.35 37.90
C PHE A 433 -35.26 -30.82 37.93
N LEU A 434 -35.72 -30.17 39.01
CA LEU A 434 -35.70 -28.70 39.15
C LEU A 434 -34.29 -28.11 39.10
N ARG A 435 -33.30 -28.75 39.77
CA ARG A 435 -31.90 -28.29 39.74
C ARG A 435 -31.23 -28.50 38.38
N PHE A 436 -31.58 -29.58 37.69
CA PHE A 436 -31.12 -29.85 36.32
C PHE A 436 -31.78 -28.90 35.32
N GLU A 437 -33.03 -28.52 35.55
CA GLU A 437 -33.78 -27.60 34.70
C GLU A 437 -33.28 -26.15 34.82
N GLU A 438 -32.95 -25.70 36.04
CA GLU A 438 -32.26 -24.42 36.29
C GLU A 438 -30.86 -24.41 35.66
N SER A 439 -30.06 -25.46 35.87
CA SER A 439 -28.73 -25.60 35.27
C SER A 439 -28.78 -25.68 33.73
N CYS A 440 -29.75 -26.38 33.15
CA CYS A 440 -30.00 -26.36 31.71
C CYS A 440 -30.55 -25.01 31.23
N GLY A 441 -31.31 -24.29 32.06
CA GLY A 441 -31.75 -22.93 31.82
C GLY A 441 -30.59 -21.97 31.67
N ASP A 442 -29.63 -22.05 32.59
CA ASP A 442 -28.40 -21.25 32.58
C ASP A 442 -27.52 -21.55 31.38
N ILE A 443 -27.34 -22.83 31.03
CA ILE A 443 -26.59 -23.23 29.82
C ILE A 443 -27.27 -22.70 28.55
N ARG A 444 -28.61 -22.79 28.46
CA ARG A 444 -29.36 -22.24 27.32
C ARG A 444 -29.26 -20.73 27.24
N LYS A 445 -29.25 -20.03 28.38
CA LYS A 445 -29.08 -18.58 28.46
C LYS A 445 -27.68 -18.17 28.03
N GLN A 446 -26.64 -18.83 28.54
CA GLN A 446 -25.25 -18.61 28.12
C GLN A 446 -25.05 -18.89 26.63
N LEU A 447 -25.67 -19.94 26.09
CA LEU A 447 -25.59 -20.25 24.66
C LEU A 447 -26.26 -19.17 23.80
N LYS A 448 -27.41 -18.63 24.24
CA LYS A 448 -28.09 -17.50 23.58
C LYS A 448 -27.27 -16.22 23.67
N GLU A 449 -26.67 -15.92 24.81
CA GLU A 449 -25.81 -14.75 25.01
C GLU A 449 -24.54 -14.85 24.15
N LEU A 450 -23.90 -16.02 24.08
CA LEU A 450 -22.75 -16.27 23.21
C LEU A 450 -23.14 -16.16 21.73
N PHE A 451 -24.31 -16.67 21.34
CA PHE A 451 -24.80 -16.56 19.97
C PHE A 451 -25.09 -15.10 19.60
N HIS A 452 -25.80 -14.36 20.45
CA HIS A 452 -26.06 -12.94 20.24
C HIS A 452 -24.77 -12.11 20.24
N PHE A 453 -23.84 -12.37 21.15
CA PHE A 453 -22.54 -11.70 21.17
C PHE A 453 -21.77 -11.93 19.87
N LYS A 454 -21.68 -13.19 19.41
CA LYS A 454 -21.03 -13.53 18.13
C LYS A 454 -21.74 -12.91 16.93
N GLN A 455 -23.07 -12.94 16.92
CA GLN A 455 -23.86 -12.33 15.87
C GLN A 455 -23.61 -10.82 15.78
N VAL A 456 -23.64 -10.12 16.92
CA VAL A 456 -23.34 -8.68 16.98
C VAL A 456 -21.90 -8.38 16.56
N SER A 457 -20.92 -9.22 16.92
CA SER A 457 -19.54 -9.04 16.45
C SER A 457 -19.41 -9.22 14.94
N PHE A 458 -20.09 -10.21 14.36
CA PHE A 458 -20.10 -10.40 12.91
C PHE A 458 -20.84 -9.28 12.17
N GLU A 459 -21.94 -8.77 12.72
CA GLU A 459 -22.65 -7.63 12.13
C GLU A 459 -21.82 -6.34 12.18
N LYS A 460 -21.05 -6.12 13.25
CA LYS A 460 -20.07 -5.03 13.34
C LYS A 460 -18.94 -5.17 12.32
N GLU A 461 -18.38 -6.37 12.19
CA GLU A 461 -17.34 -6.65 11.20
C GLU A 461 -17.87 -6.48 9.78
N ARG A 462 -19.08 -6.96 9.48
CA ARG A 462 -19.76 -6.75 8.20
C ARG A 462 -19.96 -5.26 7.92
N ALA A 463 -20.43 -4.48 8.90
CA ALA A 463 -20.60 -3.04 8.74
C ALA A 463 -19.27 -2.30 8.48
N LEU A 464 -18.21 -2.70 9.19
CA LEU A 464 -16.86 -2.15 8.98
C LEU A 464 -16.33 -2.49 7.58
N LEU A 465 -16.47 -3.74 7.15
CA LEU A 465 -16.07 -4.21 5.82
C LEU A 465 -16.85 -3.49 4.72
N MET A 466 -18.17 -3.34 4.87
CA MET A 466 -18.98 -2.57 3.94
C MET A 466 -18.53 -1.11 3.85
N THR A 467 -18.25 -0.47 4.99
CA THR A 467 -17.75 0.92 5.00
C THR A 467 -16.42 1.02 4.28
N ARG A 468 -15.48 0.11 4.58
CA ARG A 468 -14.16 0.07 3.92
C ARG A 468 -14.27 -0.20 2.42
N ALA A 469 -15.19 -1.07 2.00
CA ALA A 469 -15.47 -1.33 0.59
C ALA A 469 -16.00 -0.07 -0.11
N THR A 470 -16.95 0.65 0.49
CA THR A 470 -17.47 1.90 -0.10
C THR A 470 -16.41 2.99 -0.24
N VAL A 471 -15.49 3.10 0.74
CA VAL A 471 -14.36 4.04 0.64
C VAL A 471 -13.40 3.62 -0.48
N ALA A 472 -13.11 2.33 -0.61
CA ALA A 472 -12.27 1.82 -1.69
C ALA A 472 -12.91 2.05 -3.08
N GLU A 473 -14.23 1.84 -3.21
CA GLU A 473 -14.98 2.14 -4.43
C GLU A 473 -14.90 3.64 -4.77
N ALA A 474 -15.05 4.53 -3.78
CA ALA A 474 -14.89 5.97 -3.99
C ALA A 474 -13.47 6.34 -4.46
N GLN A 475 -12.43 5.76 -3.85
CA GLN A 475 -11.04 5.98 -4.28
C GLN A 475 -10.78 5.50 -5.71
N VAL A 476 -11.37 4.37 -6.11
CA VAL A 476 -11.27 3.88 -7.49
C VAL A 476 -11.95 4.84 -8.47
N LEU A 477 -13.11 5.39 -8.12
CA LEU A 477 -13.79 6.41 -8.94
C LEU A 477 -12.96 7.70 -9.05
N GLU A 478 -12.33 8.16 -7.96
CA GLU A 478 -11.43 9.32 -7.99
C GLU A 478 -10.21 9.08 -8.90
N LEU A 479 -9.61 7.90 -8.84
CA LEU A 479 -8.50 7.52 -9.71
C LEU A 479 -8.94 7.43 -11.18
N GLN A 480 -10.13 6.90 -11.44
CA GLN A 480 -10.70 6.87 -12.79
C GLN A 480 -10.92 8.28 -13.34
N ASP A 481 -11.55 9.18 -12.57
CA ASP A 481 -11.77 10.57 -12.96
C ASP A 481 -10.44 11.32 -13.17
N TYR A 482 -9.42 11.05 -12.34
CA TYR A 482 -8.08 11.58 -12.55
C TYR A 482 -7.48 11.11 -13.88
N ILE A 483 -7.55 9.81 -14.17
CA ILE A 483 -7.06 9.25 -15.44
C ILE A 483 -7.80 9.86 -16.62
N GLU A 484 -9.13 9.92 -16.57
CA GLU A 484 -9.96 10.49 -17.65
C GLU A 484 -9.63 11.96 -17.91
N LYS A 485 -9.49 12.77 -16.85
CA LYS A 485 -9.07 14.18 -16.97
C LYS A 485 -7.69 14.32 -17.59
N HIS A 486 -6.74 13.50 -17.17
CA HIS A 486 -5.37 13.58 -17.68
C HIS A 486 -5.26 13.04 -19.11
N LEU A 487 -5.94 11.95 -19.44
CA LEU A 487 -6.05 11.44 -20.81
C LEU A 487 -6.66 12.49 -21.74
N SER A 488 -7.77 13.11 -21.35
CA SER A 488 -8.41 14.18 -22.12
C SER A 488 -7.46 15.35 -22.38
N ARG A 489 -6.67 15.76 -21.37
CA ARG A 489 -5.64 16.81 -21.54
C ARG A 489 -4.53 16.38 -22.48
N TYR A 490 -4.04 15.14 -22.35
CA TYR A 490 -3.00 14.63 -23.25
C TYR A 490 -3.51 14.51 -24.69
N GLU A 491 -4.75 14.10 -24.90
CA GLU A 491 -5.36 14.07 -26.24
C GLU A 491 -5.47 15.48 -26.83
N GLN A 492 -5.87 16.47 -26.04
CA GLN A 492 -5.92 17.88 -26.46
C GLN A 492 -4.50 18.41 -26.78
N GLU A 493 -3.50 18.09 -25.97
CA GLU A 493 -2.12 18.50 -26.21
C GLU A 493 -1.54 17.82 -27.46
N ILE A 494 -1.82 16.52 -27.66
CA ILE A 494 -1.43 15.80 -28.88
C ILE A 494 -2.11 16.43 -30.11
N ALA A 495 -3.39 16.78 -30.01
CA ALA A 495 -4.12 17.45 -31.09
C ALA A 495 -3.55 18.86 -31.38
N HIS A 496 -3.23 19.63 -30.34
CA HIS A 496 -2.59 20.94 -30.44
C HIS A 496 -1.20 20.86 -31.09
N LEU A 497 -0.36 19.92 -30.63
CA LEU A 497 0.96 19.65 -31.20
C LEU A 497 0.87 19.17 -32.64
N ARG A 498 -0.13 18.36 -33.00
CA ARG A 498 -0.40 17.96 -34.39
C ARG A 498 -0.87 19.14 -35.24
N GLY A 499 -1.67 20.06 -34.71
CA GLY A 499 -2.08 21.29 -35.40
C GLY A 499 -0.90 22.22 -35.68
N LEU A 500 -0.01 22.39 -34.70
CA LEU A 500 1.26 23.12 -34.86
C LEU A 500 2.15 22.49 -35.94
N HIS A 501 2.28 21.17 -35.98
CA HIS A 501 3.02 20.48 -37.04
C HIS A 501 2.30 20.51 -38.41
N GLY A 502 0.96 20.49 -38.42
CA GLY A 502 0.13 20.57 -39.62
C GLY A 502 0.25 21.92 -40.34
N THR A 503 0.42 23.02 -39.61
CA THR A 503 0.68 24.34 -40.22
C THR A 503 2.03 24.44 -40.93
N VAL A 504 3.01 23.58 -40.59
CA VAL A 504 4.29 23.50 -41.28
C VAL A 504 4.22 22.60 -42.52
N GLU A 505 3.35 21.58 -42.53
CA GLU A 505 3.23 20.66 -43.67
C GLU A 505 2.25 21.12 -44.76
N GLU A 506 1.16 21.84 -44.44
CA GLU A 506 0.21 22.32 -45.47
C GLU A 506 0.80 23.44 -46.34
N ALA A 507 1.63 24.32 -45.77
CA ALA A 507 2.35 25.34 -46.55
C ALA A 507 3.38 24.72 -47.52
N GLY A 508 3.96 23.57 -47.17
CA GLY A 508 4.95 22.86 -47.98
C GLY A 508 4.36 21.92 -49.04
N ARG A 509 3.25 21.23 -48.73
CA ARG A 509 2.63 20.24 -49.66
C ARG A 509 1.84 20.90 -50.79
N SER A 510 1.17 22.02 -50.55
CA SER A 510 0.40 22.72 -51.59
C SER A 510 1.26 23.37 -52.67
N GLN A 511 2.51 23.74 -52.35
CA GLN A 511 3.47 24.27 -53.33
C GLN A 511 4.17 23.16 -54.14
N SER A 512 4.42 22.00 -53.51
CA SER A 512 5.04 20.84 -54.17
C SER A 512 4.09 20.20 -55.21
N ALA A 513 2.79 20.10 -54.91
CA ALA A 513 1.79 19.57 -55.83
C ALA A 513 1.57 20.47 -57.07
N LYS A 514 1.56 21.80 -56.90
CA LYS A 514 1.45 22.76 -58.02
C LYS A 514 2.68 22.75 -58.94
N LEU A 515 3.88 22.54 -58.39
CA LEU A 515 5.12 22.42 -59.19
C LEU A 515 5.23 21.08 -59.92
N ALA A 516 4.65 20.01 -59.39
CA ALA A 516 4.60 18.70 -60.05
C ALA A 516 3.63 18.68 -61.24
N GLN A 517 2.47 19.32 -61.14
CA GLN A 517 1.52 19.46 -62.26
C GLN A 517 2.06 20.33 -63.40
N LEU A 518 2.80 21.41 -63.09
CA LEU A 518 3.43 22.26 -64.12
C LEU A 518 4.61 21.59 -64.85
N ARG A 519 5.24 20.58 -64.25
CA ARG A 519 6.28 19.77 -64.93
C ARG A 519 5.65 18.70 -65.83
N ALA A 520 4.60 18.03 -65.36
CA ALA A 520 3.88 17.03 -66.16
C ALA A 520 3.27 17.62 -67.44
N SER A 521 2.77 18.86 -67.42
CA SER A 521 2.25 19.52 -68.63
C SER A 521 3.33 19.97 -69.61
N ARG A 522 4.55 20.27 -69.16
CA ARG A 522 5.67 20.67 -70.04
C ARG A 522 6.35 19.50 -70.73
N ASP A 523 6.33 18.33 -70.10
CA ASP A 523 6.91 17.13 -70.68
C ASP A 523 5.98 16.53 -71.76
N HIS A 524 4.66 16.77 -71.66
CA HIS A 524 3.69 16.36 -72.70
C HIS A 524 3.68 17.24 -73.97
N GLU A 525 4.14 18.49 -73.89
CA GLU A 525 4.29 19.40 -75.06
C GLU A 525 5.60 19.18 -75.84
N LYS A 526 6.49 18.30 -75.38
CA LYS A 526 7.75 17.97 -76.05
C LYS A 526 7.78 16.59 -76.74
N GLU A 527 6.72 15.80 -76.57
CA GLU A 527 6.54 14.50 -77.23
C GLU A 527 5.42 14.48 -78.30
N MET A 528 4.91 15.65 -78.68
CA MET A 528 4.14 15.89 -79.91
C MET A 528 4.88 16.90 -80.77
#